data_AF-A0A242CFT6-F1
#
_entry.id   AF-A0A242CFT6-F1
#
_cell.length_a   1.000
_cell.length_b   1.000
_cell.length_c   1.000
_cell.angle_alpha   90.00
_cell.angle_beta   90.00
_cell.angle_gamma   90.00
#
_symmetry.space_group_name_H-M   'P 1'
#
loop_
_entity.id
_entity.type
_entity.pdbx_description
1 polymer ?
#
loop_
_entity_poly.entity_id
_entity_poly.type
_entity_poly.pdbx_seq_one_letter_code
_entity_poly.pdbx_strand_id
1 'polypeptide(L)'
;MASNKKHWWGLFIIPLELLIGDCLFPPLHLGKSPETALLASTLLFLTGFVATIYLFHDFLREQWHLYRSRLFLRLLMSIFLTAVAFLLLRVTREMIPSELLQLRASTIPSPQTLNPSWTVLAAIIPFIAPFTEELTFRYLLLGKFSSKFLRVIMLFIQGILFGLIHWTTFNGNVYAMIPYMVLGCLLYTSRCV
;
A
#
# COMPACT_ATOMS: atom_id res chain seq x y z
N MET A 1 -5.60 10.64 -21.22
CA MET A 1 -4.38 10.98 -20.45
C MET A 1 -4.72 12.12 -19.50
N ALA A 2 -4.80 11.87 -18.19
CA ALA A 2 -5.04 12.93 -17.22
C ALA A 2 -3.94 14.00 -17.33
N SER A 3 -4.29 15.28 -17.10
CA SER A 3 -3.33 16.38 -17.28
C SER A 3 -2.11 16.19 -16.37
N ASN A 4 -0.94 16.60 -16.84
CA ASN A 4 0.34 16.45 -16.13
C ASN A 4 0.27 16.91 -14.65
N LYS A 5 -0.56 17.93 -14.36
CA LYS A 5 -0.79 18.44 -12.99
C LYS A 5 -1.47 17.42 -12.07
N LYS A 6 -2.49 16.70 -12.54
CA LYS A 6 -3.21 15.67 -11.73
C LYS A 6 -2.28 14.51 -11.34
N HIS A 7 -1.33 14.17 -12.20
CA HIS A 7 -0.34 13.12 -11.92
C HIS A 7 0.58 13.47 -10.75
N TRP A 8 0.96 14.74 -10.61
CA TRP A 8 1.77 15.19 -9.47
C TRP A 8 0.99 15.13 -8.17
N TRP A 9 -0.27 15.56 -8.17
CA TRP A 9 -1.13 15.45 -6.99
C TRP A 9 -1.30 14.01 -6.51
N GLY A 10 -1.48 13.06 -7.44
CA GLY A 10 -1.57 11.64 -7.10
C GLY A 10 -0.31 11.09 -6.40
N LEU A 11 0.88 11.54 -6.80
CA LEU A 11 2.15 11.12 -6.17
C LEU A 11 2.29 11.58 -4.71
N PHE A 12 1.56 12.63 -4.31
CA PHE A 12 1.61 13.16 -2.95
C PHE A 12 0.58 12.52 -2.02
N ILE A 13 -0.38 11.72 -2.50
CA ILE A 13 -1.43 11.13 -1.66
C ILE A 13 -0.80 10.28 -0.54
N ILE A 14 0.02 9.28 -0.89
CA ILE A 14 0.65 8.39 0.09
C ILE A 14 1.62 9.15 1.01
N PRO A 15 2.54 10.02 0.50
CA PRO A 15 3.38 10.83 1.39
C PRO A 15 2.58 11.70 2.37
N LEU A 16 1.44 12.26 1.95
CA LEU A 16 0.58 13.04 2.84
C LEU A 16 -0.12 12.17 3.87
N GLU A 17 -0.62 10.99 3.50
CA GLU A 17 -1.18 10.02 4.46
C GLU A 17 -0.14 9.66 5.54
N LEU A 18 1.10 9.36 5.13
CA LEU A 18 2.19 9.08 6.07
C LEU A 18 2.51 10.28 6.97
N LEU A 19 2.65 11.48 6.40
CA LEU A 19 2.95 12.70 7.15
C LEU A 19 1.83 13.04 8.15
N ILE A 20 0.57 12.90 7.75
CA ILE A 20 -0.58 13.15 8.64
C ILE A 20 -0.59 12.11 9.77
N GLY A 21 -0.41 10.83 9.45
CA GLY A 21 -0.34 9.75 10.44
C GLY A 21 0.78 9.98 11.45
N ASP A 22 1.97 10.36 11.00
CA ASP A 22 3.16 10.44 11.85
C ASP A 22 3.31 11.77 12.58
N CYS A 23 2.89 12.88 11.97
CA CYS A 23 3.08 14.21 12.53
C CYS A 23 1.82 14.78 13.19
N LEU A 24 0.62 14.44 12.73
CA LEU A 24 -0.63 15.03 13.24
C LEU A 24 -1.34 14.12 14.25
N PHE A 25 -1.32 12.80 14.10
CA PHE A 25 -2.02 11.93 15.05
C PHE A 25 -1.42 11.93 16.47
N PRO A 26 -0.08 11.96 16.66
CA PRO A 26 0.51 12.01 18.00
C PRO A 26 0.10 13.24 18.83
N PRO A 27 0.23 14.51 18.34
CA PRO A 27 -0.14 15.68 19.14
C PRO A 27 -1.66 15.77 19.38
N LEU A 28 -2.48 15.26 18.48
CA LEU A 28 -3.94 15.18 18.66
C LEU A 28 -4.37 14.02 19.57
N HIS A 29 -3.43 13.23 20.07
CA HIS A 29 -3.68 12.07 20.93
C HIS A 29 -4.61 11.02 20.33
N LEU A 30 -4.69 10.94 19.00
CA LEU A 30 -5.57 10.01 18.28
C LEU A 30 -5.11 8.54 18.45
N GLY A 31 -3.87 8.32 18.88
CA GLY A 31 -3.30 7.00 19.19
C GLY A 31 -3.50 6.51 20.63
N LYS A 32 -4.21 7.25 21.51
CA LYS A 32 -4.36 6.89 22.93
C LYS A 32 -5.20 5.63 23.15
N SER A 33 -6.21 5.40 22.31
CA SER A 33 -7.00 4.16 22.32
C SER A 33 -6.91 3.46 20.96
N PRO A 34 -6.91 2.11 20.93
CA PRO A 34 -6.93 1.35 19.68
C PRO A 34 -8.08 1.78 18.74
N GLU A 35 -9.25 2.09 19.30
CA GLU A 35 -10.44 2.47 18.56
C GLU A 35 -10.30 3.84 17.89
N THR A 36 -9.79 4.84 18.63
CA THR A 36 -9.55 6.17 18.06
C THR A 36 -8.47 6.12 16.98
N ALA A 37 -7.45 5.29 17.16
CA ALA A 37 -6.38 5.10 16.19
C ALA A 37 -6.92 4.47 14.90
N LEU A 38 -7.77 3.45 15.04
CA LEU A 38 -8.42 2.79 13.91
C LEU A 38 -9.35 3.73 13.16
N LEU A 39 -10.20 4.49 13.88
CA LEU A 39 -11.11 5.46 13.26
C LEU A 39 -10.34 6.55 12.51
N ALA A 40 -9.33 7.15 13.14
CA ALA A 40 -8.51 8.19 12.53
C ALA A 40 -7.79 7.69 11.28
N SER A 41 -7.15 6.51 11.37
CA SER A 41 -6.49 5.87 10.23
C SER A 41 -7.47 5.54 9.12
N THR A 42 -8.63 4.98 9.44
CA THR A 42 -9.65 4.65 8.43
C THR A 42 -10.10 5.91 7.69
N LEU A 43 -10.42 6.99 8.41
CA LEU A 43 -10.85 8.25 7.80
C LEU A 43 -9.76 8.85 6.90
N LEU A 44 -8.50 8.76 7.32
CA LEU A 44 -7.36 9.24 6.54
C LEU A 44 -7.20 8.47 5.22
N PHE A 45 -7.09 7.13 5.28
CA PHE A 45 -6.96 6.30 4.08
C PHE A 45 -8.20 6.34 3.19
N LEU A 46 -9.41 6.46 3.77
CA LEU A 46 -10.64 6.65 3.01
C LEU A 46 -10.63 7.98 2.27
N THR A 47 -10.14 9.05 2.90
CA THR A 47 -10.01 10.37 2.25
C THR A 47 -9.04 10.31 1.08
N GLY A 48 -7.87 9.68 1.25
CA GLY A 48 -6.90 9.50 0.16
C GLY A 48 -7.42 8.60 -0.96
N PHE A 49 -8.15 7.53 -0.63
CA PHE A 49 -8.84 6.68 -1.60
C PHE A 49 -9.88 7.47 -2.41
N VAL A 50 -10.77 8.24 -1.76
CA VAL A 50 -11.77 9.07 -2.45
C VAL A 50 -11.11 10.14 -3.30
N ALA A 51 -10.04 10.79 -2.80
CA ALA A 51 -9.26 11.74 -3.59
C ALA A 51 -8.64 11.08 -4.83
N THR A 52 -8.15 9.86 -4.69
CA THR A 52 -7.62 9.05 -5.80
C THR A 52 -8.70 8.76 -6.85
N ILE A 53 -9.88 8.29 -6.43
CA ILE A 53 -11.03 8.05 -7.32
C ILE A 53 -11.41 9.34 -8.05
N TYR A 54 -11.48 10.46 -7.34
CA TYR A 54 -11.84 11.76 -7.92
C TYR A 54 -10.82 12.25 -8.95
N LEU A 55 -9.52 12.22 -8.62
CA LEU A 55 -8.46 12.71 -9.49
C LEU A 55 -8.29 11.88 -10.77
N PHE A 56 -8.49 10.56 -10.66
CA PHE A 56 -8.22 9.59 -11.72
C PHE A 56 -9.46 8.88 -12.26
N HIS A 57 -10.65 9.42 -11.99
CA HIS A 57 -11.94 8.84 -12.39
C HIS A 57 -11.97 8.28 -13.82
N ASP A 58 -11.59 9.09 -14.82
CA ASP A 58 -11.69 8.69 -16.23
C ASP A 58 -10.76 7.52 -16.55
N PHE A 59 -9.54 7.58 -16.03
CA PHE A 59 -8.55 6.51 -16.17
C PHE A 59 -9.05 5.22 -15.51
N LEU A 60 -9.57 5.31 -14.28
CA LEU A 60 -10.11 4.17 -13.54
C LEU A 60 -11.33 3.57 -14.23
N ARG A 61 -12.19 4.41 -14.82
CA ARG A 61 -13.34 3.98 -15.62
C ARG A 61 -12.89 3.15 -16.81
N GLU A 62 -11.88 3.59 -17.55
CA GLU A 62 -11.29 2.83 -18.66
C GLU A 62 -10.73 1.49 -18.18
N GLN A 63 -9.94 1.47 -17.10
CA GLN A 63 -9.40 0.23 -16.52
C GLN A 63 -10.52 -0.72 -16.06
N TRP A 64 -11.59 -0.19 -15.48
CA TRP A 64 -12.75 -0.98 -15.07
C TRP A 64 -13.46 -1.64 -16.26
N HIS A 65 -13.65 -0.92 -17.37
CA HIS A 65 -14.21 -1.47 -18.59
C HIS A 65 -13.36 -2.63 -19.14
N LEU A 66 -12.03 -2.48 -19.13
CA LEU A 66 -11.11 -3.55 -19.50
C LEU A 66 -11.19 -4.74 -18.54
N TYR A 67 -11.25 -4.48 -17.24
CA TYR A 67 -11.32 -5.52 -16.22
C TYR A 67 -12.62 -6.33 -16.33
N ARG A 68 -13.79 -5.68 -16.46
CA ARG A 68 -15.07 -6.39 -16.54
C ARG A 68 -15.23 -7.24 -17.81
N SER A 69 -14.48 -6.94 -18.89
CA SER A 69 -14.57 -7.68 -20.15
C SER A 69 -14.21 -9.17 -20.01
N ARG A 70 -13.36 -9.51 -19.03
CA ARG A 70 -12.96 -10.89 -18.69
C ARG A 70 -12.98 -11.08 -17.18
N LEU A 71 -14.09 -10.67 -16.55
CA LEU A 71 -14.21 -10.58 -15.10
C LEU A 71 -13.78 -11.87 -14.39
N PHE A 72 -14.30 -13.03 -14.80
CA PHE A 72 -13.99 -14.29 -14.14
C PHE A 72 -12.51 -14.66 -14.21
N LEU A 73 -11.91 -14.58 -15.41
CA LEU A 73 -10.49 -14.90 -15.59
C LEU A 73 -9.60 -13.93 -14.80
N ARG A 74 -9.93 -12.64 -14.80
CA ARG A 74 -9.16 -11.62 -14.09
C ARG A 74 -9.30 -11.74 -12.58
N LEU A 75 -10.48 -12.12 -12.06
CA LEU A 75 -10.66 -12.45 -10.65
C LEU A 75 -9.84 -13.68 -10.27
N LEU A 76 -9.86 -14.74 -11.08
CA LEU A 76 -9.04 -15.93 -10.83
C LEU A 76 -7.55 -15.59 -10.83
N MET A 77 -7.09 -14.77 -11.79
CA MET A 77 -5.72 -14.26 -11.81
C MET A 77 -5.39 -13.40 -10.59
N SER A 78 -6.29 -12.54 -10.14
CA SER A 78 -6.12 -11.74 -8.91
C SER A 78 -5.94 -12.65 -7.70
N ILE A 79 -6.80 -13.66 -7.53
CA ILE A 79 -6.71 -14.64 -6.42
C ILE A 79 -5.36 -15.39 -6.48
N PHE A 80 -4.97 -15.86 -7.67
CA PHE A 80 -3.70 -16.54 -7.86
C PHE A 80 -2.50 -15.64 -7.51
N LEU A 81 -2.48 -14.40 -8.02
CA LEU A 81 -1.41 -13.44 -7.73
C LEU A 81 -1.36 -13.07 -6.25
N THR A 82 -2.51 -12.97 -5.57
CA THR A 82 -2.56 -12.80 -4.12
C THR A 82 -1.94 -13.99 -3.40
N ALA A 83 -2.23 -15.23 -3.80
CA ALA A 83 -1.61 -16.42 -3.21
C ALA A 83 -0.08 -16.43 -3.43
N VAL A 84 0.39 -16.06 -4.62
CA VAL A 84 1.83 -15.90 -4.92
C VAL A 84 2.46 -14.81 -4.06
N ALA A 85 1.79 -13.68 -3.87
CA ALA A 85 2.26 -12.61 -2.99
C ALA A 85 2.41 -13.07 -1.53
N PHE A 86 1.43 -13.79 -1.00
CA PHE A 86 1.51 -14.37 0.35
C PHE A 86 2.65 -15.38 0.48
N LEU A 87 2.82 -16.25 -0.51
CA LEU A 87 3.93 -17.22 -0.53
C LEU A 87 5.28 -16.50 -0.54
N LEU A 88 5.43 -15.47 -1.38
CA LEU A 88 6.65 -14.69 -1.47
C LEU A 88 6.96 -13.98 -0.15
N LEU A 89 5.97 -13.31 0.46
CA LEU A 89 6.12 -12.69 1.78
C LEU A 89 6.59 -13.69 2.82
N ARG A 90 5.99 -14.89 2.85
CA ARG A 90 6.36 -15.95 3.78
C ARG A 90 7.80 -16.41 3.57
N VAL A 91 8.16 -16.77 2.33
CA VAL A 91 9.50 -17.27 2.00
C VAL A 91 10.56 -16.23 2.31
N THR A 92 10.37 -14.97 1.87
CA THR A 92 11.34 -13.90 2.14
C THR A 92 11.49 -13.65 3.64
N ARG A 93 10.41 -13.76 4.42
CA ARG A 93 10.47 -13.62 5.88
C ARG A 93 11.23 -14.78 6.53
N GLU A 94 11.02 -16.02 6.10
CA GLU A 94 11.71 -17.21 6.64
C GLU A 94 13.22 -17.20 6.34
N MET A 95 13.66 -16.48 5.31
CA MET A 95 15.08 -16.30 5.00
C MET A 95 15.81 -15.30 5.92
N ILE A 96 15.07 -14.53 6.73
CA ILE A 96 15.64 -13.53 7.63
C ILE A 96 15.70 -14.11 9.05
N PRO A 97 16.86 -14.05 9.73
CA PRO A 97 16.97 -14.49 11.11
C PRO A 97 15.94 -13.84 12.03
N SER A 98 15.29 -14.65 12.87
CA SER A 98 14.13 -14.24 13.68
C SER A 98 14.43 -13.10 14.65
N GLU A 99 15.65 -13.01 15.15
CA GLU A 99 16.18 -11.96 16.01
C GLU A 99 16.19 -10.59 15.32
N LEU A 100 16.38 -10.55 14.00
CA LEU A 100 16.34 -9.31 13.21
C LEU A 100 14.91 -8.87 12.93
N LEU A 101 13.94 -9.79 12.99
CA LEU A 101 12.51 -9.52 12.78
C LEU A 101 11.79 -9.07 14.06
N GLN A 102 12.46 -9.07 15.21
CA GLN A 102 11.84 -8.62 16.46
C GLN A 102 11.51 -7.13 16.38
N LEU A 103 10.23 -6.80 16.57
CA LEU A 103 9.78 -5.42 16.63
C LEU A 103 10.16 -4.85 18.00
N ARG A 104 10.73 -3.64 18.02
CA ARG A 104 10.92 -2.89 19.27
C ARG A 104 9.55 -2.67 19.92
N ALA A 105 9.49 -2.69 21.24
CA ALA A 105 8.26 -2.39 21.97
C ALA A 105 7.70 -1.05 21.48
N SER A 106 6.50 -1.08 20.91
CA SER A 106 5.77 0.11 20.48
C SER A 106 4.98 0.65 21.67
N THR A 107 5.03 1.96 21.88
CA THR A 107 4.11 2.65 22.78
C THR A 107 2.70 2.78 22.18
N ILE A 108 2.54 2.39 20.90
CA ILE A 108 1.27 2.37 20.17
C ILE A 108 0.55 1.05 20.48
N PRO A 109 -0.71 1.09 20.95
CA PRO A 109 -1.50 -0.10 21.26
C PRO A 109 -1.60 -1.06 20.07
N SER A 110 -1.40 -2.35 20.33
CA SER A 110 -1.57 -3.41 19.33
C SER A 110 -3.05 -3.53 18.92
N PRO A 111 -3.38 -3.62 17.61
CA PRO A 111 -4.74 -3.90 17.14
C PRO A 111 -5.33 -5.21 17.69
N GLN A 112 -4.51 -6.10 18.24
CA GLN A 112 -4.93 -7.37 18.86
C GLN A 112 -5.77 -7.16 20.13
N THR A 113 -5.91 -5.94 20.62
CA THR A 113 -6.79 -5.59 21.75
C THR A 113 -8.19 -5.11 21.32
N LEU A 114 -8.50 -5.09 20.01
CA LEU A 114 -9.77 -4.59 19.50
C LEU A 114 -10.92 -5.58 19.74
N ASN A 115 -12.08 -5.07 20.15
CA ASN A 115 -13.31 -5.85 20.22
C ASN A 115 -13.67 -6.38 18.80
N PRO A 116 -14.13 -7.65 18.67
CA PRO A 116 -14.57 -8.21 17.38
C PRO A 116 -15.51 -7.33 16.56
N SER A 117 -16.33 -6.48 17.19
CA SER A 117 -17.22 -5.52 16.51
C SER A 117 -16.47 -4.53 15.60
N TRP A 118 -15.19 -4.25 15.85
CA TRP A 118 -14.36 -3.35 15.04
C TRP A 118 -13.68 -4.03 13.84
N THR A 119 -13.80 -5.36 13.70
CA THR A 119 -13.11 -6.13 12.65
C THR A 119 -13.49 -5.68 11.24
N VAL A 120 -14.77 -5.33 11.03
CA VAL A 120 -15.25 -4.82 9.74
C VAL A 120 -14.55 -3.52 9.36
N LEU A 121 -14.42 -2.60 10.31
CA LEU A 121 -13.71 -1.33 10.11
C LEU A 121 -12.22 -1.57 9.86
N ALA A 122 -11.60 -2.48 10.63
CA ALA A 122 -10.19 -2.87 10.46
C ALA A 122 -9.90 -3.49 9.08
N ALA A 123 -10.89 -4.14 8.45
CA ALA A 123 -10.75 -4.71 7.11
C ALA A 123 -10.82 -3.66 5.98
N ILE A 124 -11.29 -2.44 6.25
CA ILE A 124 -11.40 -1.39 5.22
C ILE A 124 -10.03 -0.96 4.71
N ILE A 125 -9.07 -0.67 5.60
CA ILE A 125 -7.75 -0.16 5.21
C ILE A 125 -7.02 -1.16 4.29
N PRO A 126 -6.87 -2.45 4.64
CA PRO A 126 -6.24 -3.44 3.75
C PRO A 126 -6.98 -3.66 2.43
N PHE A 127 -8.25 -3.25 2.33
CA PHE A 127 -9.00 -3.31 1.08
C PHE A 127 -8.75 -2.10 0.18
N ILE A 128 -8.71 -0.89 0.73
CA ILE A 128 -8.59 0.35 -0.06
C ILE A 128 -7.15 0.81 -0.28
N ALA A 129 -6.24 0.58 0.67
CA ALA A 129 -4.85 1.05 0.56
C ALA A 129 -4.12 0.44 -0.65
N PRO A 130 -4.22 -0.87 -0.94
CA PRO A 130 -3.58 -1.46 -2.11
C PRO A 130 -4.03 -0.81 -3.43
N PHE A 131 -5.24 -0.25 -3.49
CA PHE A 131 -5.71 0.44 -4.68
C PHE A 131 -4.95 1.76 -4.92
N THR A 132 -4.79 2.57 -3.88
CA THR A 132 -4.02 3.83 -3.94
C THR A 132 -2.53 3.56 -4.18
N GLU A 133 -1.98 2.52 -3.54
CA GLU A 133 -0.62 2.04 -3.75
C GLU A 133 -0.39 1.63 -5.21
N GLU A 134 -1.27 0.79 -5.77
CA GLU A 134 -1.18 0.30 -7.14
C GLU A 134 -1.19 1.46 -8.15
N LEU A 135 -2.08 2.45 -7.95
CA LEU A 135 -2.11 3.62 -8.81
C LEU A 135 -0.81 4.42 -8.74
N THR A 136 -0.33 4.68 -7.53
CA THR A 136 0.85 5.51 -7.27
C THR A 136 2.12 4.85 -7.78
N PHE A 137 2.39 3.61 -7.39
CA PHE A 137 3.62 2.91 -7.75
C PHE A 137 3.63 2.45 -9.20
N ARG A 138 2.58 1.76 -9.68
CA ARG A 138 2.60 1.23 -11.04
C ARG A 138 2.41 2.30 -12.09
N TYR A 139 1.37 3.12 -11.96
CA TYR A 139 0.97 4.02 -13.04
C TYR A 139 1.65 5.39 -12.95
N LEU A 140 1.80 5.96 -11.76
CA LEU A 140 2.38 7.30 -11.58
C LEU A 140 3.90 7.32 -11.46
N LEU A 141 4.51 6.28 -10.88
CA LEU A 141 5.97 6.14 -10.79
C LEU A 141 6.53 5.33 -11.98
N LEU A 142 6.29 4.02 -12.03
CA LEU A 142 6.92 3.16 -13.04
C LEU A 142 6.44 3.46 -14.48
N GLY A 143 5.16 3.77 -14.64
CA GLY A 143 4.52 4.00 -15.93
C GLY A 143 5.11 5.16 -16.75
N LYS A 144 5.81 6.10 -16.11
CA LYS A 144 6.38 7.29 -16.76
C LYS A 144 7.66 7.05 -17.54
N PHE A 145 8.36 5.94 -17.29
CA PHE A 145 9.67 5.69 -17.90
C PHE A 145 9.51 4.87 -19.18
N SER A 146 9.98 5.36 -20.33
CA SER A 146 9.96 4.61 -21.60
C SER A 146 11.15 3.66 -21.74
N SER A 147 12.33 4.07 -21.26
CA SER A 147 13.57 3.29 -21.32
C SER A 147 13.48 1.99 -20.50
N LYS A 148 13.85 0.86 -21.11
CA LYS A 148 13.91 -0.45 -20.43
C LYS A 148 14.86 -0.44 -19.25
N PHE A 149 16.02 0.20 -19.40
CA PHE A 149 17.01 0.30 -18.33
C PHE A 149 16.49 1.10 -17.14
N LEU A 150 15.89 2.28 -17.39
CA LEU A 150 15.30 3.09 -16.33
C LEU A 150 14.12 2.39 -15.65
N ARG A 151 13.32 1.60 -16.39
CA ARG A 151 12.26 0.77 -15.79
C ARG A 151 12.81 -0.26 -14.80
N VAL A 152 13.94 -0.89 -15.12
CA VAL A 152 14.58 -1.85 -14.20
C VAL A 152 15.07 -1.14 -12.94
N ILE A 153 15.74 0.01 -13.08
CA ILE A 153 16.17 0.80 -11.90
C ILE A 153 14.95 1.20 -11.06
N MET A 154 13.91 1.72 -11.70
CA MET A 154 12.68 2.14 -11.03
C MET A 154 11.94 0.97 -10.38
N LEU A 155 12.11 -0.25 -10.88
CA LEU A 155 11.58 -1.46 -10.25
C LEU A 155 12.15 -1.66 -8.84
N PHE A 156 13.46 -1.48 -8.68
CA PHE A 156 14.10 -1.57 -7.36
C PHE A 156 13.74 -0.38 -6.47
N ILE A 157 13.74 0.84 -7.02
CA ILE A 157 13.40 2.05 -6.26
C ILE A 157 11.98 1.95 -5.70
N GLN A 158 10.99 1.59 -6.52
CA GLN A 158 9.61 1.47 -6.04
C GLN A 158 9.46 0.30 -5.05
N GLY A 159 10.22 -0.79 -5.19
CA GLY A 159 10.22 -1.88 -4.21
C GLY A 159 10.66 -1.36 -2.86
N ILE A 160 11.80 -0.65 -2.80
CA ILE A 160 12.28 -0.01 -1.58
C ILE A 160 11.23 0.95 -1.01
N LEU A 161 10.67 1.83 -1.84
CA LEU A 161 9.63 2.77 -1.40
C LEU A 161 8.40 2.05 -0.86
N PHE A 162 7.95 0.97 -1.49
CA PHE A 162 6.81 0.16 -1.04
C PHE A 162 7.08 -0.51 0.32
N GLY A 163 8.33 -0.90 0.62
CA GLY A 163 8.68 -1.29 1.98
C GLY A 163 8.65 -0.12 2.97
N LEU A 164 9.17 1.05 2.56
CA LEU A 164 9.31 2.22 3.42
C LEU A 164 7.97 2.85 3.82
N ILE A 165 6.91 2.76 3.01
CA ILE A 165 5.57 3.25 3.43
C ILE A 165 5.02 2.45 4.63
N HIS A 166 5.59 1.29 4.94
CA HIS A 166 5.25 0.48 6.11
C HIS A 166 6.15 0.77 7.32
N TRP A 167 6.89 1.89 7.31
CA TRP A 167 7.85 2.25 8.36
C TRP A 167 7.27 2.15 9.76
N THR A 168 6.09 2.73 9.95
CA THR A 168 5.40 2.85 11.23
C THR A 168 4.77 1.53 11.65
N THR A 169 4.23 0.77 10.70
CA THR A 169 3.71 -0.59 10.90
C THR A 169 4.78 -1.52 11.48
N PHE A 170 6.03 -1.36 11.07
CA PHE A 170 7.16 -2.17 11.58
C PHE A 170 8.02 -1.45 12.61
N ASN A 171 7.54 -0.35 13.20
CA ASN A 171 8.25 0.42 14.23
C ASN A 171 9.73 0.72 13.85
N GLY A 172 9.96 1.07 12.59
CA GLY A 172 11.28 1.36 12.03
C GLY A 172 12.21 0.15 11.81
N ASN A 173 11.72 -1.08 11.97
CA ASN A 173 12.52 -2.27 11.70
C ASN A 173 12.63 -2.53 10.18
N VAL A 174 13.75 -2.12 9.60
CA VAL A 174 14.04 -2.29 8.16
C VAL A 174 14.01 -3.75 7.72
N TYR A 175 14.48 -4.70 8.55
CA TYR A 175 14.46 -6.12 8.21
C TYR A 175 13.03 -6.65 8.04
N ALA A 176 12.10 -6.19 8.88
CA ALA A 176 10.69 -6.53 8.76
C ALA A 176 10.02 -5.93 7.51
N MET A 177 10.60 -4.88 6.91
CA MET A 177 10.13 -4.28 5.65
C MET A 177 10.67 -4.99 4.40
N ILE A 178 11.77 -5.74 4.50
CA ILE A 178 12.39 -6.43 3.34
C ILE A 178 11.39 -7.31 2.57
N PRO A 179 10.54 -8.14 3.22
CA PRO A 179 9.52 -8.91 2.51
C PRO A 179 8.59 -8.03 1.64
N TYR A 180 8.24 -6.85 2.14
CA TYR A 180 7.40 -5.90 1.41
C TYR A 180 8.18 -5.26 0.26
N MET A 181 9.46 -4.96 0.43
CA MET A 181 10.29 -4.45 -0.67
C MET A 181 10.39 -5.43 -1.83
N VAL A 182 10.58 -6.71 -1.52
CA VAL A 182 10.61 -7.80 -2.50
C VAL A 182 9.24 -7.97 -3.17
N LEU A 183 8.15 -7.90 -2.39
CA LEU A 183 6.79 -7.96 -2.92
C LEU A 183 6.53 -6.81 -3.91
N GLY A 184 6.94 -5.58 -3.57
CA GLY A 184 6.83 -4.42 -4.45
C GLY A 184 7.52 -4.67 -5.80
N CYS A 185 8.74 -5.21 -5.81
CA CYS A 185 9.41 -5.56 -7.06
C CYS A 185 8.57 -6.55 -7.91
N LEU A 186 7.97 -7.57 -7.31
CA LEU A 186 7.17 -8.58 -8.03
C LEU A 186 5.87 -7.98 -8.60
N LEU A 187 5.06 -7.30 -7.78
CA LEU A 187 3.75 -6.76 -8.18
C LEU A 187 3.84 -5.90 -9.44
N TYR A 188 4.92 -5.15 -9.57
CA TYR A 188 5.08 -4.16 -10.63
C TYR A 188 5.91 -4.65 -11.83
N THR A 189 6.42 -5.88 -11.82
CA THR A 189 6.96 -6.54 -13.04
C THR A 189 5.86 -7.05 -13.97
N SER A 190 4.66 -7.25 -13.44
CA SER A 190 3.51 -7.81 -14.16
C SER A 190 2.90 -6.78 -15.11
N ARG A 191 3.43 -6.67 -16.33
CA ARG A 191 2.62 -6.17 -17.45
C ARG A 191 1.56 -7.23 -17.72
N CYS A 192 0.28 -6.87 -17.53
CA CYS A 192 -0.93 -7.67 -17.79
C CYS A 192 -1.51 -8.40 -16.57
N VAL A 193 -2.37 -7.69 -15.85
CA VAL A 193 -3.77 -8.13 -15.74
C VAL A 193 -4.62 -7.06 -16.40
#